data_AF-A0A376GK45-F1
#
_entry.id   AF-A0A376GK45-F1
#
_cell.length_a   1.000
_cell.length_b   1.000
_cell.length_c   1.000
_cell.angle_alpha   90.00
_cell.angle_beta   90.00
_cell.angle_gamma   90.00
#
_symmetry.space_group_name_H-M   'P 1'
#
loop_
_entity.id
_entity.type
_entity.pdbx_description
1 polymer ?
#
loop_
_entity_poly.entity_id
_entity_poly.type
_entity_poly.pdbx_seq_one_letter_code
_entity_poly.pdbx_strand_id
1 'polypeptide(L)'
;MIKIFTLLGLILQFVAFWMAAPEILGVDWLSKTEEMIRKAINQLPQLILAVLGMAMGVMFYHSMSSFFVFIVVIMIIILLLIFYKKVEKLLDEKISKPLVNKLILNETFRFTLLKFAALFFTLGFLIQIALVVIV
;
A
#
# COMPACT_ATOMS: atom_id res chain seq x y z
N MET A 1 -18.53 25.06 7.37
CA MET A 1 -19.15 23.96 6.61
C MET A 1 -18.68 23.90 5.15
N ILE A 2 -18.66 25.01 4.40
CA ILE A 2 -18.25 25.04 2.97
C ILE A 2 -16.90 24.33 2.71
N LYS A 3 -15.86 24.60 3.52
CA LYS A 3 -14.52 23.97 3.37
C LYS A 3 -14.54 22.43 3.42
N ILE A 4 -15.44 21.84 4.21
CA ILE A 4 -15.55 20.37 4.34
C ILE A 4 -16.14 19.75 3.07
N PHE A 5 -17.13 20.40 2.46
CA PHE A 5 -17.71 19.93 1.19
C PHE A 5 -16.74 20.15 0.03
N THR A 6 -15.96 21.24 0.03
CA THR A 6 -14.87 21.43 -0.95
C THR A 6 -13.83 20.32 -0.84
N LEU A 7 -13.39 20.02 0.39
CA LEU A 7 -12.45 18.94 0.65
C LEU A 7 -13.02 17.59 0.20
N LEU A 8 -14.29 17.33 0.50
CA LEU A 8 -14.97 16.10 0.11
C LEU A 8 -15.05 15.95 -1.42
N GLY A 9 -15.45 17.00 -2.15
CA GLY A 9 -15.46 16.97 -3.61
C GLY A 9 -14.08 16.72 -4.22
N LEU A 10 -13.04 17.31 -3.62
CA LEU A 10 -11.65 17.13 -4.06
C LEU A 10 -11.12 15.72 -3.76
N ILE A 11 -11.47 15.15 -2.60
CA ILE A 11 -11.17 13.74 -2.28
C ILE A 11 -11.88 12.80 -3.25
N LEU A 12 -13.15 13.03 -3.57
CA LEU A 12 -13.89 12.23 -4.56
C LEU A 12 -13.21 12.23 -5.93
N GLN A 13 -12.81 13.41 -6.43
CA GLN A 13 -12.11 13.55 -7.71
C GLN A 13 -10.71 12.91 -7.66
N PHE A 14 -10.01 13.03 -6.54
CA PHE A 14 -8.70 12.40 -6.36
C PHE A 14 -8.79 10.87 -6.37
N VAL A 15 -9.77 10.30 -5.67
CA VAL A 15 -10.03 8.85 -5.68
C VAL A 15 -10.43 8.38 -7.07
N ALA A 16 -11.24 9.16 -7.79
CA ALA A 16 -11.61 8.87 -9.18
C ALA A 16 -10.38 8.76 -10.10
N PHE A 17 -9.43 9.69 -9.98
CA PHE A 17 -8.19 9.65 -10.76
C PHE A 17 -7.42 8.33 -10.52
N TRP A 18 -7.26 7.92 -9.26
CA TRP A 18 -6.60 6.66 -8.93
C TRP A 18 -7.34 5.41 -9.41
N MET A 19 -8.67 5.46 -9.47
CA MET A 19 -9.48 4.38 -10.05
C MET A 19 -9.37 4.30 -11.57
N ALA A 20 -9.20 5.42 -12.28
CA ALA A 20 -9.00 5.44 -13.73
C ALA A 20 -7.56 5.09 -14.14
N ALA A 21 -6.59 5.28 -13.24
CA ALA A 21 -5.17 5.09 -13.51
C ALA A 21 -4.80 3.71 -14.10
N PRO A 22 -5.33 2.56 -13.64
CA PRO A 22 -5.00 1.25 -14.22
C PRO A 22 -5.35 1.13 -15.70
N GLU A 23 -6.44 1.76 -16.16
CA GLU A 23 -6.84 1.71 -17.56
C GLU A 23 -6.03 2.70 -18.42
N ILE A 24 -5.70 3.88 -17.88
CA ILE A 24 -4.94 4.93 -18.58
C ILE A 24 -3.46 4.56 -18.73
N LEU A 25 -2.88 3.92 -17.71
CA LEU A 25 -1.45 3.59 -17.66
C LEU A 25 -1.09 2.36 -18.51
N GLY A 26 -2.08 1.55 -18.87
CA GLY A 26 -1.91 0.39 -19.73
C GLY A 26 -1.17 -0.78 -19.08
N VAL A 27 -1.13 -1.91 -19.81
CA VAL A 27 -0.61 -3.19 -19.32
C VAL A 27 0.90 -3.12 -19.00
N ASP A 28 1.67 -2.35 -19.78
CA ASP A 28 3.13 -2.24 -19.62
C ASP A 28 3.54 -1.46 -18.36
N TRP A 29 2.75 -0.50 -17.92
CA TRP A 29 3.02 0.21 -16.67
C TRP A 29 2.52 -0.57 -15.45
N LEU A 30 1.41 -1.27 -15.62
CA LEU A 30 0.87 -2.18 -14.60
C LEU A 30 1.84 -3.33 -14.29
N SER A 31 2.49 -3.91 -15.30
CA SER A 31 3.49 -4.98 -15.10
C SER A 31 4.75 -4.49 -14.38
N LYS A 32 5.21 -3.26 -14.67
CA LYS A 32 6.31 -2.62 -13.91
C LYS A 32 5.91 -2.37 -12.46
N THR A 33 4.68 -1.94 -12.23
CA THR A 33 4.12 -1.72 -10.89
C THR A 33 3.95 -3.04 -10.14
N GLU A 34 3.62 -4.14 -10.83
CA GLU A 34 3.66 -5.49 -10.28
C GLU A 34 5.05 -5.82 -9.74
N GLU A 35 6.09 -5.63 -10.55
CA GLU A 35 7.44 -5.97 -10.13
C GLU A 35 7.87 -5.13 -8.91
N MET A 36 7.47 -3.86 -8.88
CA MET A 36 7.71 -2.96 -7.74
C MET A 36 6.94 -3.40 -6.48
N ILE A 37 5.64 -3.68 -6.58
CA ILE A 37 4.81 -4.12 -5.45
C ILE A 37 5.31 -5.47 -4.93
N ARG A 38 5.64 -6.40 -5.83
CA ARG A 38 6.16 -7.72 -5.47
C ARG A 38 7.50 -7.61 -4.76
N LYS A 39 8.41 -6.76 -5.25
CA LYS A 39 9.68 -6.46 -4.56
C LYS A 39 9.43 -5.83 -3.19
N ALA A 40 8.53 -4.86 -3.08
CA ALA A 40 8.21 -4.20 -1.82
C ALA A 40 7.63 -5.18 -0.78
N ILE A 41 6.69 -6.03 -1.18
CA ILE A 41 6.09 -7.05 -0.30
C ILE A 41 7.14 -8.08 0.12
N ASN A 42 7.98 -8.56 -0.80
CA ASN A 42 9.02 -9.54 -0.49
C ASN A 42 10.15 -8.96 0.36
N GLN A 43 10.31 -7.63 0.38
CA GLN A 43 11.24 -6.92 1.26
C GLN A 43 10.67 -6.64 2.66
N LEU A 44 9.36 -6.83 2.91
CA LEU A 44 8.77 -6.62 4.24
C LEU A 44 9.49 -7.39 5.36
N PRO A 45 9.80 -8.70 5.22
CA PRO A 45 10.54 -9.43 6.24
C PRO A 45 11.93 -8.84 6.51
N GLN A 46 12.61 -8.36 5.46
CA GLN A 46 13.94 -7.75 5.55
C GLN A 46 13.86 -6.38 6.23
N LEU A 47 12.83 -5.60 5.96
CA LEU A 47 12.60 -4.30 6.59
C LEU A 47 12.32 -4.45 8.09
N ILE A 48 11.52 -5.45 8.48
CA ILE A 48 11.29 -5.79 9.89
C ILE A 48 12.61 -6.19 10.57
N LEU A 49 13.40 -7.05 9.92
CA LEU A 49 14.72 -7.43 10.43
C LEU A 49 15.66 -6.22 10.56
N ALA A 50 15.66 -5.29 9.61
CA ALA A 50 16.47 -4.08 9.65
C ALA A 50 16.09 -3.18 10.84
N VAL A 51 14.78 -2.97 11.06
CA VAL A 51 14.29 -2.18 12.21
C VAL A 51 14.65 -2.86 13.54
N LEU A 52 14.46 -4.17 13.66
CA LEU A 52 14.84 -4.92 14.86
C LEU A 52 16.35 -4.91 15.11
N GLY A 53 17.16 -5.02 14.05
CA GLY A 53 18.62 -4.92 14.12
C GLY A 53 19.09 -3.53 14.56
N MET A 54 18.47 -2.47 14.03
CA MET A 54 18.72 -1.10 14.49
C MET A 54 18.33 -0.91 15.95
N ALA A 55 17.16 -1.43 16.36
CA ALA A 55 16.73 -1.37 17.75
C ALA A 55 17.71 -2.08 18.69
N MET A 56 18.23 -3.26 18.29
CA MET A 56 19.31 -3.92 19.05
C MET A 56 20.56 -3.08 19.14
N GLY A 57 21.00 -2.47 18.03
CA GLY A 57 22.19 -1.61 18.02
C GLY A 57 22.07 -0.43 18.99
N VAL A 58 20.91 0.22 19.02
CA VAL A 58 20.63 1.31 19.96
C VAL A 58 20.59 0.81 21.41
N MET A 59 19.96 -0.33 21.68
CA MET A 59 19.92 -0.93 23.03
C MET A 59 21.31 -1.32 23.54
N PHE A 60 22.19 -1.79 22.66
CA PHE A 60 23.57 -2.12 22.99
C PHE A 60 24.40 -0.85 23.27
N TYR A 61 24.22 0.19 22.45
CA TYR A 61 24.94 1.46 22.59
C TYR A 61 24.61 2.20 23.90
N HIS A 62 23.35 2.20 24.33
CA HIS A 62 22.91 2.97 25.51
C HIS A 62 23.17 2.26 26.86
N SER A 63 23.97 1.19 26.87
CA SER A 63 24.17 0.28 28.00
C SER A 63 22.90 -0.50 28.35
N MET A 64 22.98 -1.84 28.30
CA MET A 64 21.83 -2.72 28.45
C MET A 64 21.16 -2.57 29.82
N SER A 65 20.05 -1.81 29.87
CA SER A 65 19.25 -1.65 31.09
C SER A 65 18.52 -2.95 31.49
N SER A 66 18.12 -3.79 30.53
CA SER A 66 17.42 -5.06 30.81
C SER A 66 17.89 -6.19 29.89
N PHE A 67 18.63 -7.13 30.47
CA PHE A 67 19.14 -8.33 29.78
C PHE A 67 18.01 -9.21 29.21
N PHE A 68 16.88 -9.29 29.91
CA PHE A 68 15.71 -10.06 29.47
C PHE A 68 15.12 -9.53 28.15
N VAL A 69 14.98 -8.22 28.00
CA VAL A 69 14.43 -7.60 26.77
C VAL A 69 15.33 -7.92 25.57
N PHE A 70 16.65 -7.88 25.76
CA PHE A 70 17.60 -8.18 24.71
C PHE A 70 17.55 -9.64 24.25
N ILE A 71 17.44 -10.60 25.18
CA ILE A 71 17.25 -12.02 24.83
C ILE A 71 15.96 -12.21 24.02
N VAL A 72 14.87 -11.57 24.42
CA VAL A 72 13.58 -11.67 23.71
C VAL A 72 13.71 -11.13 22.29
N VAL A 73 14.36 -9.98 22.10
CA VAL A 73 14.58 -9.40 20.76
C VAL A 73 15.46 -10.30 19.89
N ILE A 74 16.56 -10.84 20.43
CA ILE A 74 17.42 -11.80 19.72
C ILE A 74 16.62 -13.04 19.30
N MET A 75 15.82 -13.60 20.21
CA MET A 75 15.01 -14.77 19.94
C MET A 75 14.00 -14.50 18.80
N ILE A 76 13.37 -13.32 18.79
CA ILE A 76 12.46 -12.89 17.72
C ILE A 76 13.22 -12.76 16.38
N ILE A 77 14.42 -12.18 16.38
CA ILE A 77 15.25 -12.05 15.17
C ILE A 77 15.66 -13.42 14.63
N ILE A 78 16.12 -14.33 15.48
CA ILE A 78 16.48 -15.71 15.08
C ILE A 78 15.26 -16.41 14.50
N LEU A 79 14.11 -16.31 15.15
CA LEU A 79 12.86 -16.90 14.66
C LEU A 79 12.48 -16.33 13.28
N LEU A 80 12.55 -15.00 13.11
CA LEU A 80 12.34 -14.35 11.82
C LEU A 80 13.33 -14.83 10.75
N LEU A 81 14.61 -14.99 11.08
CA LEU A 81 15.62 -15.50 10.16
C LEU A 81 15.39 -16.98 9.77
N ILE A 82 14.89 -17.81 10.66
CA ILE A 82 14.56 -19.21 10.31
C ILE A 82 13.35 -19.25 9.37
N PHE A 83 12.33 -18.44 9.64
CA PHE A 83 11.08 -18.45 8.88
C PHE A 83 11.06 -17.49 7.69
N TYR A 84 12.09 -16.65 7.46
CA TYR A 84 12.03 -15.57 6.47
C TYR A 84 11.67 -16.08 5.07
N LYS A 85 12.33 -17.15 4.61
CA LYS A 85 12.07 -17.73 3.27
C LYS A 85 10.65 -18.25 3.14
N LYS A 86 10.09 -18.80 4.22
CA LYS A 86 8.74 -19.35 4.25
C LYS A 86 7.71 -18.21 4.25
N VAL A 87 7.97 -17.15 5.00
CA VAL A 87 7.13 -15.94 5.03
C VAL A 87 7.15 -15.23 3.68
N GLU A 88 8.32 -15.06 3.06
CA GLU A 88 8.47 -14.48 1.73
C GLU A 88 7.67 -15.28 0.68
N LYS A 89 7.80 -16.61 0.68
CA LYS A 89 7.04 -17.47 -0.23
C LYS A 89 5.52 -17.37 -0.01
N LEU A 90 5.07 -17.32 1.25
CA LEU A 90 3.65 -17.16 1.57
C LEU A 90 3.10 -15.79 1.16
N LEU A 91 3.86 -14.73 1.38
CA LEU A 91 3.52 -13.37 0.94
C LEU A 91 3.40 -13.30 -0.58
N ASP A 92 4.33 -13.93 -1.29
CA ASP A 92 4.29 -13.98 -2.75
C ASP A 92 3.06 -14.74 -3.29
N GLU A 93 2.81 -15.94 -2.76
CA GLU A 93 1.73 -16.80 -3.25
C GLU A 93 0.34 -16.31 -2.85
N LYS A 94 0.17 -15.80 -1.62
CA LYS A 94 -1.15 -15.40 -1.09
C LYS A 94 -1.50 -13.94 -1.27
N ILE A 95 -0.52 -13.05 -1.42
CA ILE A 95 -0.77 -11.60 -1.51
C ILE A 95 -0.34 -11.08 -2.87
N SER A 96 0.95 -11.20 -3.22
CA SER A 96 1.49 -10.58 -4.44
C SER A 96 0.81 -11.12 -5.70
N LYS A 97 0.82 -12.43 -5.92
CA LYS A 97 0.21 -13.06 -7.10
C LYS A 97 -1.28 -12.74 -7.31
N PRO A 98 -2.17 -12.92 -6.31
CA PRO A 98 -3.59 -12.63 -6.52
C PRO A 98 -3.89 -11.13 -6.66
N LEU A 99 -3.11 -10.26 -6.02
CA LEU A 99 -3.29 -8.80 -6.12
C LEU A 99 -2.94 -8.32 -7.54
N VAL A 100 -1.80 -8.78 -8.06
CA VAL A 100 -1.36 -8.54 -9.43
C VAL A 100 -2.34 -9.13 -10.44
N ASN A 101 -2.71 -10.40 -10.31
CA ASN A 101 -3.61 -11.04 -11.27
C ASN A 101 -4.97 -10.34 -11.34
N LYS A 102 -5.47 -9.78 -10.23
CA LYS A 102 -6.71 -8.99 -10.24
C LYS A 102 -6.54 -7.60 -10.86
N LEU A 103 -5.41 -6.95 -10.63
CA LEU A 103 -5.13 -5.59 -11.12
C LEU A 103 -4.79 -5.55 -12.61
N ILE A 104 -4.08 -6.55 -13.13
CA ILE A 104 -3.53 -6.53 -14.49
C ILE A 104 -4.43 -7.27 -15.49
N LEU A 105 -4.91 -8.46 -15.12
CA LEU A 105 -5.48 -9.40 -16.10
C LEU A 105 -6.99 -9.26 -16.32
N ASN A 106 -7.71 -8.59 -15.42
CA ASN A 106 -9.16 -8.51 -15.56
C ASN A 106 -9.58 -7.20 -16.25
N GLU A 107 -9.72 -7.24 -17.57
CA GLU A 107 -10.20 -6.10 -18.36
C GLU A 107 -11.58 -5.61 -17.89
N THR A 108 -12.45 -6.54 -17.46
CA THR A 108 -13.75 -6.19 -16.87
C THR A 108 -13.58 -5.41 -15.56
N PHE A 109 -12.57 -5.74 -14.75
CA PHE A 109 -12.27 -5.01 -13.51
C PHE A 109 -11.72 -3.61 -13.80
N ARG A 110 -10.78 -3.46 -14.73
CA ARG A 110 -10.25 -2.14 -15.13
C ARG A 110 -11.36 -1.25 -15.70
N PHE A 111 -12.21 -1.80 -16.56
CA PHE A 111 -13.37 -1.09 -17.10
C PHE A 111 -14.40 -0.72 -16.02
N THR A 112 -14.61 -1.59 -15.04
CA THR A 112 -15.49 -1.31 -13.89
C THR A 112 -14.92 -0.19 -13.02
N LEU A 113 -13.61 -0.22 -12.74
CA LEU A 113 -12.92 0.86 -12.04
C LEU A 113 -13.01 2.19 -12.80
N LEU A 114 -12.88 2.17 -14.13
CA LEU A 114 -13.06 3.36 -14.96
C LEU A 114 -14.49 3.94 -14.85
N LYS A 115 -15.51 3.07 -14.83
CA LYS A 115 -16.90 3.52 -14.60
C LYS A 115 -17.07 4.14 -13.22
N PHE A 116 -16.52 3.52 -12.18
CA PHE A 116 -16.54 4.10 -10.83
C PHE A 116 -15.79 5.43 -10.79
N ALA A 117 -14.63 5.54 -11.44
CA ALA A 117 -13.90 6.78 -11.55
C ALA A 117 -14.76 7.89 -12.16
N ALA A 118 -15.43 7.63 -13.28
CA ALA A 118 -16.33 8.60 -13.90
C ALA A 118 -17.46 9.03 -12.97
N LEU A 119 -18.05 8.11 -12.21
CA LEU A 119 -19.09 8.41 -11.21
C LEU A 119 -18.55 9.26 -10.06
N PHE A 120 -17.42 8.89 -9.46
CA PHE A 120 -16.82 9.64 -8.36
C PHE A 120 -16.37 11.04 -8.81
N PHE A 121 -15.83 11.16 -10.02
CA PHE A 121 -15.42 12.43 -10.60
C PHE A 121 -16.60 13.36 -10.84
N THR A 122 -17.67 12.85 -11.47
CA THR A 122 -18.89 13.64 -11.75
C THR A 122 -19.58 14.08 -10.47
N LEU A 123 -19.71 13.20 -9.47
CA LEU A 123 -20.28 13.56 -8.17
C LEU A 123 -19.44 14.60 -7.44
N GLY A 124 -18.12 14.41 -7.38
CA GLY A 124 -17.21 15.38 -6.74
C GLY A 124 -17.26 16.74 -7.42
N PHE A 125 -17.38 16.76 -8.76
CA PHE A 125 -17.53 17.98 -9.54
C PHE A 125 -18.88 18.67 -9.31
N LEU A 126 -20.00 17.92 -9.26
CA LEU A 126 -21.32 18.48 -8.96
C LEU A 126 -21.37 19.12 -7.57
N ILE A 127 -20.76 18.48 -6.58
CA ILE A 127 -20.64 19.06 -5.23
C ILE A 127 -19.87 20.38 -5.29
N GLN A 128 -18.76 20.45 -6.03
CA GLN A 128 -17.99 21.68 -6.19
C GLN A 128 -18.79 22.79 -6.92
N ILE A 129 -19.50 22.47 -8.00
CA ILE A 129 -20.36 23.44 -8.70
C ILE A 129 -21.43 23.98 -7.75
N ALA A 130 -22.13 23.10 -7.04
CA ALA A 130 -23.20 23.51 -6.13
C ALA A 130 -22.68 24.46 -5.05
N LEU A 131 -21.48 24.20 -4.51
CA LEU A 131 -20.83 25.09 -3.56
C LEU A 131 -20.48 26.46 -4.16
N VAL A 132 -19.97 26.50 -5.39
CA VAL A 132 -19.63 27.78 -6.06
C VAL A 132 -20.86 28.62 -6.37
N VAL A 133 -22.01 28.00 -6.65
CA VAL A 133 -23.27 28.72 -6.92
C VAL A 133 -23.95 29.21 -5.64
N ILE A 134 -23.82 28.47 -4.53
CA ILE A 134 -24.46 28.80 -3.24
C ILE A 134 -23.66 29.86 -2.45
N VAL A 135 -22.33 29.93 -2.65
CA VAL A 135 -21.41 30.87 -1.98
C VAL A 135 -21.25 32.14 -2.81
#